data_AF-Q207B6-F1
#
_entry.id   AF-Q207B6-F1
#
_cell.length_a   1.000
_cell.length_b   1.000
_cell.length_c   1.000
_cell.angle_alpha   90.00
_cell.angle_beta   90.00
_cell.angle_gamma   90.00
#
_symmetry.space_group_name_H-M   'P 1'
#
loop_
_entity.id
_entity.type
_entity.pdbx_description
1 polymer ?
#
loop_
_entity_poly.entity_id
_entity_poly.type
_entity_poly.pdbx_seq_one_letter_code
_entity_poly.pdbx_strand_id
1 'polypeptide(L)'
;DTGDIIRGRDLYRGGGRGKGKEKLEKNLKDIFKQIHKEVTKRNNELKTRYEGDAPYYYQLREDWWTENRETVWKAITCDEENKLGGYSYFRGTCGDEEKKSTLARDKCRCPNGNNQVPTYFDYVPQYLR
;
A
#
# COMPACT_ATOMS: atom_id res chain seq x y z
N ASP A 1 6.07 2.68 4.78
CA ASP A 1 7.22 2.08 4.05
C ASP A 1 6.85 0.99 3.06
N THR A 2 6.12 -0.07 3.44
CA THR A 2 5.74 -1.14 2.49
C THR A 2 5.12 -0.61 1.18
N GLY A 3 4.23 0.39 1.28
CA GLY A 3 3.67 1.05 0.09
C GLY A 3 4.72 1.71 -0.80
N ASP A 4 5.76 2.33 -0.24
CA ASP A 4 6.82 2.96 -1.03
C ASP A 4 7.72 1.92 -1.71
N ILE A 5 7.97 0.78 -1.08
CA ILE A 5 8.69 -0.33 -1.70
C ILE A 5 7.89 -0.86 -2.88
N ILE A 6 6.60 -1.13 -2.68
CA ILE A 6 5.72 -1.64 -3.74
C ILE A 6 5.59 -0.64 -4.88
N ARG A 7 5.58 0.67 -4.61
CA ARG A 7 5.46 1.73 -5.62
C ARG A 7 6.80 2.19 -6.22
N GLY A 8 7.93 1.68 -5.74
CA GLY A 8 9.26 2.10 -6.19
C GLY A 8 9.68 3.49 -5.71
N ARG A 9 9.06 4.02 -4.65
CA ARG A 9 9.37 5.32 -4.01
C ARG A 9 10.31 5.22 -2.81
N ASP A 10 10.64 4.00 -2.39
CA ASP A 10 11.50 3.79 -1.22
C ASP A 10 12.94 4.30 -1.46
N LEU A 11 13.42 5.14 -0.54
CA LEU A 11 14.73 5.81 -0.54
C LEU A 11 15.82 4.96 0.12
N TYR A 12 15.48 3.90 0.86
CA TYR A 12 16.46 3.09 1.57
C TYR A 12 17.44 2.42 0.59
N ARG A 13 18.75 2.62 0.72
CA ARG A 13 19.75 2.10 -0.24
C ARG A 13 20.32 0.72 0.10
N GLY A 14 19.73 -0.01 1.04
CA GLY A 14 20.17 -1.37 1.37
C GLY A 14 21.43 -1.46 2.24
N GLY A 15 21.74 -0.40 3.01
CA GLY A 15 22.78 -0.39 4.05
C GLY A 15 24.12 -1.00 3.60
N GLY A 16 24.82 -0.36 2.66
CA GLY A 16 26.14 -0.79 2.15
C GLY A 16 26.18 -2.14 1.40
N ARG A 17 25.10 -2.93 1.45
CA ARG A 17 24.96 -4.26 0.85
C ARG A 17 23.79 -4.29 -0.14
N GLY A 18 23.69 -3.28 -1.01
CA GLY A 18 22.58 -2.96 -1.93
C GLY A 18 21.97 -4.11 -2.77
N LYS A 19 22.62 -5.28 -2.82
CA LYS A 19 22.17 -6.51 -3.47
C LYS A 19 20.75 -6.95 -3.09
N GLY A 20 20.33 -6.74 -1.84
CA GLY A 20 18.99 -7.11 -1.39
C GLY A 20 17.88 -6.27 -2.02
N LYS A 21 18.09 -4.95 -2.10
CA LYS A 21 17.14 -4.03 -2.72
C LYS A 21 17.06 -4.24 -4.23
N GLU A 22 18.21 -4.39 -4.89
CA GLU A 22 18.25 -4.63 -6.34
C GLU A 22 17.50 -5.92 -6.71
N LYS A 23 17.69 -6.99 -5.93
CA LYS A 23 16.96 -8.26 -6.13
C LYS A 23 15.46 -8.07 -5.92
N LEU A 24 15.05 -7.37 -4.86
CA LEU A 24 13.64 -7.09 -4.60
C LEU A 24 13.00 -6.26 -5.72
N GLU A 25 13.64 -5.18 -6.14
CA GLU A 25 13.12 -4.31 -7.18
C GLU A 25 13.07 -5.01 -8.55
N LYS A 26 14.05 -5.88 -8.84
CA LYS A 26 14.00 -6.74 -10.04
C LYS A 26 12.78 -7.66 -10.01
N ASN A 27 12.54 -8.34 -8.89
CA ASN A 27 11.38 -9.22 -8.74
C ASN A 27 10.05 -8.45 -8.88
N LEU A 28 9.95 -7.26 -8.29
CA LEU A 28 8.76 -6.41 -8.42
C LEU A 28 8.53 -6.01 -9.88
N LYS A 29 9.57 -5.58 -10.61
CA LYS A 29 9.46 -5.28 -12.05
C LYS A 29 8.99 -6.48 -12.86
N ASP A 30 9.51 -7.68 -12.58
CA ASP A 30 9.10 -8.90 -13.27
C ASP A 30 7.63 -9.26 -13.00
N ILE A 31 7.17 -9.10 -11.76
CA ILE A 31 5.75 -9.29 -11.38
C ILE A 31 4.86 -8.27 -12.10
N PHE A 32 5.19 -6.97 -12.00
CA PHE A 32 4.37 -5.91 -12.60
C PHE A 32 4.39 -5.93 -14.13
N LYS A 33 5.46 -6.44 -14.75
CA LYS A 33 5.48 -6.74 -16.19
C LYS A 33 4.43 -7.80 -16.57
N GLN A 34 4.29 -8.85 -15.77
CA GLN A 34 3.28 -9.88 -16.02
C GLN A 34 1.87 -9.33 -15.79
N ILE A 35 1.66 -8.57 -14.71
CA ILE A 35 0.37 -7.91 -14.44
C ILE A 35 0.00 -6.96 -15.57
N HIS A 36 0.93 -6.08 -15.99
CA HIS A 36 0.72 -5.14 -17.10
C HIS A 36 0.28 -5.86 -18.38
N LYS A 37 0.97 -6.96 -18.73
CA LYS A 37 0.62 -7.78 -19.89
C LYS A 37 -0.80 -8.34 -19.79
N GLU A 38 -1.19 -8.85 -18.63
CA GLU A 38 -2.53 -9.44 -18.44
C GLU A 38 -3.64 -8.38 -18.44
N VAL A 39 -3.46 -7.27 -17.70
CA VAL A 39 -4.51 -6.23 -17.60
C VAL A 39 -4.70 -5.44 -18.89
N THR A 40 -3.65 -5.30 -19.72
CA THR A 40 -3.72 -4.60 -21.01
C THR A 40 -4.11 -5.52 -22.18
N LYS A 41 -4.16 -6.84 -21.99
CA LYS A 41 -4.39 -7.82 -23.06
C LYS A 41 -5.71 -7.65 -23.81
N ARG A 42 -6.77 -7.26 -23.09
CA ARG A 42 -8.15 -7.18 -23.61
C ARG A 42 -8.86 -5.88 -23.26
N ASN A 43 -8.17 -4.94 -22.62
CA ASN A 43 -8.74 -3.68 -22.20
C ASN A 43 -7.95 -2.53 -22.84
N ASN A 44 -8.52 -1.93 -23.88
CA ASN A 44 -7.90 -0.82 -24.61
C ASN A 44 -7.73 0.42 -23.73
N GLU A 45 -8.64 0.68 -22.79
CA GLU A 45 -8.53 1.81 -21.87
C GLU A 45 -7.34 1.63 -20.93
N LEU A 46 -7.14 0.43 -20.38
CA LEU A 46 -5.97 0.13 -19.55
C LEU A 46 -4.68 0.10 -20.37
N LYS A 47 -4.75 -0.33 -21.64
CA LYS A 47 -3.60 -0.27 -22.54
C LYS A 47 -3.16 1.17 -22.77
N THR A 48 -4.09 2.09 -22.99
CA THR A 48 -3.81 3.53 -23.13
C THR A 48 -3.35 4.13 -21.80
N ARG A 49 -4.02 3.82 -20.68
CA ARG A 49 -3.65 4.33 -19.34
C ARG A 49 -2.22 3.98 -18.97
N TYR A 50 -1.80 2.75 -19.24
CA TYR A 50 -0.46 2.25 -18.94
C TYR A 50 0.47 2.25 -20.16
N GLU A 51 0.16 3.05 -21.18
CA GLU A 51 1.05 3.26 -22.31
C GLU A 51 2.30 4.01 -21.83
N GLY A 52 3.48 3.49 -22.16
CA GLY A 52 4.76 4.08 -21.72
C GLY A 52 5.09 3.86 -20.24
N ASP A 53 4.32 3.08 -19.49
CA ASP A 53 4.58 2.83 -18.06
C ASP A 53 5.78 1.88 -17.83
N ALA A 54 6.17 1.12 -18.86
CA ALA A 54 7.37 0.29 -18.85
C ALA A 54 8.66 1.14 -18.83
N PRO A 55 9.76 0.63 -18.25
CA PRO A 55 9.94 -0.68 -17.62
C PRO A 55 9.69 -0.70 -16.10
N TYR A 56 9.25 0.41 -15.51
CA TYR A 56 9.16 0.58 -14.06
C TYR A 56 7.74 0.37 -13.51
N TYR A 57 6.74 0.53 -14.37
CA TYR A 57 5.32 0.33 -14.10
C TYR A 57 4.80 1.21 -12.96
N TYR A 58 5.26 2.46 -12.88
CA TYR A 58 4.96 3.32 -11.74
C TYR A 58 3.46 3.59 -11.61
N GLN A 59 2.76 3.87 -12.71
CA GLN A 59 1.31 4.13 -12.68
C GLN A 59 0.56 2.88 -12.24
N LEU A 60 0.87 1.72 -12.83
CA LEU A 60 0.25 0.45 -12.45
C LEU A 60 0.54 0.08 -10.99
N ARG A 61 1.74 0.38 -10.47
CA ARG A 61 2.11 0.12 -9.07
C ARG A 61 1.36 1.02 -8.09
N GLU A 62 1.13 2.29 -8.44
CA GLU A 62 0.29 3.21 -7.66
C GLU A 62 -1.17 2.76 -7.61
N ASP A 63 -1.73 2.42 -8.78
CA ASP A 63 -3.12 1.95 -8.89
C ASP A 63 -3.30 0.63 -8.13
N TRP A 64 -2.35 -0.30 -8.25
CA TRP A 64 -2.36 -1.55 -7.50
C TRP A 64 -2.30 -1.31 -5.98
N TRP A 65 -1.44 -0.40 -5.51
CA TRP A 65 -1.38 -0.08 -4.08
C TRP A 65 -2.68 0.52 -3.59
N THR A 66 -3.25 1.47 -4.34
CA THR A 66 -4.50 2.15 -3.97
C THR A 66 -5.66 1.15 -3.84
N GLU A 67 -5.75 0.18 -4.75
CA GLU A 67 -6.77 -0.87 -4.71
C GLU A 67 -6.54 -1.88 -3.56
N ASN A 68 -5.29 -2.24 -3.27
CA ASN A 68 -4.98 -3.35 -2.36
C ASN A 68 -4.61 -2.91 -0.94
N ARG A 69 -4.42 -1.61 -0.67
CA ARG A 69 -3.94 -1.10 0.65
C ARG A 69 -4.83 -1.53 1.83
N GLU A 70 -6.13 -1.63 1.63
CA GLU A 70 -7.08 -2.08 2.67
C GLU A 70 -6.84 -3.54 3.04
N THR A 71 -6.64 -4.40 2.04
CA THR A 71 -6.33 -5.82 2.24
C THR A 71 -4.96 -5.98 2.91
N VAL A 72 -3.97 -5.19 2.48
CA VAL A 72 -2.64 -5.17 3.12
C VAL A 72 -2.74 -4.73 4.58
N TRP A 73 -3.50 -3.67 4.88
CA TRP A 73 -3.73 -3.21 6.25
C TRP A 73 -4.42 -4.27 7.11
N LYS A 74 -5.43 -4.95 6.56
CA LYS A 74 -6.12 -6.07 7.20
C LYS A 74 -5.15 -7.21 7.55
N ALA A 75 -4.17 -7.49 6.68
CA ALA A 75 -3.14 -8.49 6.95
C ALA A 75 -2.16 -8.02 8.04
N ILE A 76 -1.68 -6.76 7.97
CA ILE A 76 -0.76 -6.17 8.97
C ILE A 76 -1.38 -6.16 10.36
N THR A 77 -2.67 -5.84 10.44
CA THR A 77 -3.42 -5.76 11.69
C THR A 77 -4.12 -7.07 12.04
N CYS A 78 -3.74 -8.18 11.40
CA CYS A 78 -4.29 -9.48 11.76
C CYS A 78 -3.91 -9.80 13.21
N ASP A 79 -4.91 -10.17 14.00
CA ASP A 79 -4.80 -10.27 15.44
C ASP A 79 -4.74 -11.73 15.88
N GLU A 80 -3.63 -12.38 15.52
CA GLU A 80 -3.30 -13.69 16.04
C GLU A 80 -3.02 -13.58 17.55
N GLU A 81 -3.64 -14.47 18.34
CA GLU A 81 -3.48 -14.56 19.80
C GLU A 81 -3.89 -13.29 20.59
N ASN A 82 -4.79 -12.46 20.04
CA ASN A 82 -5.28 -11.21 20.68
C ASN A 82 -4.18 -10.17 20.98
N LYS A 83 -3.03 -10.21 20.28
CA LYS A 83 -1.92 -9.24 20.42
C LYS A 83 -2.33 -7.80 20.13
N LEU A 84 -3.37 -7.59 19.34
CA LEU A 84 -3.90 -6.30 18.91
C LEU A 84 -5.26 -5.96 19.55
N GLY A 85 -5.82 -6.86 20.37
CA GLY A 85 -7.18 -6.75 20.93
C GLY A 85 -7.45 -5.54 21.83
N GLY A 86 -6.41 -4.77 22.20
CA GLY A 86 -6.54 -3.51 22.94
C GLY A 86 -5.82 -2.32 22.30
N TYR A 87 -5.22 -2.49 21.12
CA TYR A 87 -4.44 -1.44 20.47
C TYR A 87 -5.30 -0.63 19.50
N SER A 88 -5.14 0.69 19.57
CA SER A 88 -5.86 1.64 18.74
C SER A 88 -4.91 2.51 17.92
N TYR A 89 -5.31 2.86 16.70
CA TYR A 89 -4.66 3.97 16.01
C TYR A 89 -5.00 5.28 16.76
N PHE A 90 -3.98 6.06 17.09
CA PHE A 90 -4.08 7.18 18.05
C PHE A 90 -4.82 8.41 17.53
N ARG A 91 -5.06 8.53 16.22
CA ARG A 91 -5.84 9.62 15.62
C ARG A 91 -7.31 9.21 15.50
N GLY A 92 -8.22 10.14 15.75
CA GLY A 92 -9.65 9.94 15.48
C GLY A 92 -9.91 9.96 13.99
N THR A 93 -10.00 8.78 13.37
CA THR A 93 -10.11 8.63 11.90
C THR A 93 -11.29 7.78 11.47
N CYS A 94 -12.05 7.23 12.41
CA CYS A 94 -13.24 6.44 12.11
C CYS A 94 -14.48 7.33 12.15
N GLY A 95 -15.02 7.64 10.96
CA GLY A 95 -16.20 8.49 10.77
C GLY A 95 -15.95 9.61 9.75
N ASP A 96 -17.04 10.13 9.17
CA ASP A 96 -16.98 11.13 8.10
C ASP A 96 -16.95 12.59 8.60
N GLU A 97 -17.17 12.79 9.91
CA GLU A 97 -17.16 14.10 10.55
C GLU A 97 -15.98 14.22 11.53
N GLU A 98 -15.01 15.10 11.24
CA GLU A 98 -13.79 15.30 12.04
C GLU A 98 -14.06 15.47 13.54
N LYS A 99 -15.11 16.20 13.92
CA LYS A 99 -15.48 16.47 15.32
C LYS A 99 -16.13 15.27 16.03
N LYS A 100 -16.53 14.24 15.28
CA LYS A 100 -17.15 13.01 15.80
C LYS A 100 -16.31 11.77 15.48
N SER A 101 -15.17 11.93 14.80
CA SER A 101 -14.31 10.81 14.44
C SER A 101 -13.80 10.10 15.68
N THR A 102 -13.96 8.79 15.69
CA THR A 102 -13.52 7.92 16.78
C THR A 102 -12.17 7.29 16.47
N LEU A 103 -11.49 6.83 17.51
CA LEU A 103 -10.26 6.04 17.35
C LEU A 103 -10.60 4.69 16.71
N ALA A 104 -9.66 4.14 15.95
CA ALA A 104 -9.74 2.78 15.44
C ALA A 104 -9.39 1.79 16.56
N ARG A 105 -10.32 1.57 17.51
CA ARG A 105 -10.07 0.86 18.79
C ARG A 105 -9.97 -0.65 18.66
N ASP A 106 -10.57 -1.23 17.62
CA ASP A 106 -10.61 -2.68 17.43
C ASP A 106 -9.52 -3.10 16.47
N LYS A 107 -8.37 -3.54 17.00
CA LYS A 107 -7.23 -4.05 16.21
C LYS A 107 -6.71 -3.01 15.22
N CYS A 108 -6.65 -1.74 15.62
CA CYS A 108 -6.31 -0.61 14.74
C CYS A 108 -7.20 -0.51 13.48
N ARG A 109 -8.48 -0.91 13.58
CA ARG A 109 -9.48 -0.81 12.51
C ARG A 109 -10.75 -0.10 13.00
N CYS A 110 -11.51 0.44 12.06
CA CYS A 110 -12.81 1.01 12.35
C CYS A 110 -13.88 -0.07 12.49
N PRO A 111 -14.79 0.02 13.48
CA PRO A 111 -15.75 -1.03 13.84
C PRO A 111 -16.81 -1.34 12.78
N ASN A 112 -17.08 -0.42 11.84
CA ASN A 112 -18.15 -0.57 10.84
C ASN A 112 -17.76 -1.38 9.59
N GLY A 113 -16.88 -2.37 9.72
CA GLY A 113 -16.68 -3.40 8.67
C GLY A 113 -15.96 -2.96 7.38
N ASN A 114 -15.73 -1.66 7.16
CA ASN A 114 -15.12 -1.19 5.91
C ASN A 114 -13.62 -1.48 5.80
N ASN A 115 -12.97 -2.12 6.79
CA ASN A 115 -11.51 -2.37 6.83
C ASN A 115 -10.68 -1.14 6.39
N GLN A 116 -11.23 0.07 6.58
CA GLN A 116 -10.62 1.30 6.14
C GLN A 116 -9.29 1.45 6.86
N VAL A 117 -8.26 1.78 6.08
CA VAL A 117 -6.95 2.11 6.62
C VAL A 117 -7.09 3.44 7.38
N PRO A 118 -6.89 3.48 8.70
CA PRO A 118 -7.08 4.70 9.50
C PRO A 118 -5.95 5.72 9.29
N THR A 119 -5.02 5.47 8.38
CA THR A 119 -3.86 6.33 8.12
C THR A 119 -3.68 6.62 6.65
N TYR A 120 -3.10 7.77 6.36
CA TYR A 120 -2.67 8.22 5.04
C TYR A 120 -1.15 8.38 4.97
N PHE A 121 -0.39 7.79 5.90
CA PHE A 121 1.07 7.86 5.86
C PHE A 121 1.66 7.26 4.58
N ASP A 122 0.97 6.33 3.93
CA ASP A 122 1.33 5.86 2.60
C ASP A 122 1.16 6.92 1.49
N TYR A 123 0.53 8.06 1.75
CA TYR A 123 0.49 9.19 0.82
C TYR A 123 1.35 10.38 1.27
N VAL A 124 2.08 10.24 2.38
CA VAL A 124 3.07 11.24 2.84
C VAL A 124 4.46 10.88 2.27
N PRO A 125 5.20 11.85 1.68
CA PRO A 125 6.56 11.62 1.19
C PRO A 125 7.45 10.98 2.27
N GLN A 126 8.22 9.94 1.93
CA GLN A 126 8.99 9.16 2.91
C GLN A 126 9.88 10.00 3.83
N TYR A 127 10.50 11.05 3.29
CA TYR A 127 11.37 11.95 4.04
C TYR A 127 10.66 12.70 5.19
N LEU A 128 9.34 12.88 5.10
CA LEU A 128 8.52 13.61 6.08
C LEU A 128 7.77 12.70 7.06
N ARG A 129 7.92 11.38 6.92
CA ARG A 129 7.19 10.40 7.74
C ARG A 129 7.80 10.17 9.10
#